data_AF-A0A0L0BW61-F1
#
_entry.id   AF-A0A0L0BW61-F1
#
_cell.length_a   1.000
_cell.length_b   1.000
_cell.length_c   1.000
_cell.angle_alpha   90.00
_cell.angle_beta   90.00
_cell.angle_gamma   90.00
#
_symmetry.space_group_name_H-M   'P 1'
#
loop_
_entity.id
_entity.type
_entity.pdbx_description
1 polymer ?
#
loop_
_entity_poly.entity_id
_entity_poly.type
_entity_poly.pdbx_seq_one_letter_code
_entity_poly.pdbx_strand_id
1 'polypeptide(L)'
;MIITEINTSRAGDKYETTSTVNGYTKYMKLKIRNVGPNDFGTYRCVAKNSLGETDGNIKLDEMPAPTTAILSEMAMLNRSLVFI
;
A
#
# COMPACT_ATOMS: atom_id res chain seq x y z
N MET A 1 -2.09 -16.62 -5.55
CA MET A 1 -2.72 -15.55 -4.76
C MET A 1 -3.96 -15.12 -5.51
N ILE A 2 -5.13 -15.13 -4.89
CA ILE A 2 -6.33 -14.46 -5.38
C ILE A 2 -6.58 -13.36 -4.34
N ILE A 3 -6.92 -12.13 -4.75
CA ILE A 3 -7.42 -11.15 -3.79
C ILE A 3 -8.93 -11.29 -3.94
N THR A 4 -9.49 -12.31 -3.31
CA THR A 4 -10.83 -12.81 -3.68
C THR A 4 -11.96 -11.94 -3.13
N GLU A 5 -11.68 -10.92 -2.33
CA GLU A 5 -12.74 -10.11 -1.71
C GLU A 5 -12.43 -8.61 -1.77
N ILE A 6 -12.18 -8.12 -2.99
CA ILE A 6 -12.68 -6.80 -3.35
C ILE A 6 -13.65 -7.08 -4.48
N ASN A 7 -14.95 -6.90 -4.23
CA ASN A 7 -16.00 -7.05 -5.24
C ASN A 7 -15.70 -6.11 -6.42
N THR A 8 -14.88 -6.60 -7.35
CA THR A 8 -14.40 -5.89 -8.55
C THR A 8 -15.54 -5.62 -9.54
N SER A 9 -16.75 -6.11 -9.27
CA SER A 9 -17.95 -5.78 -10.03
C SER A 9 -18.46 -4.35 -9.81
N ARG A 10 -17.87 -3.57 -8.89
CA ARG A 10 -18.47 -2.28 -8.46
C ARG A 10 -17.53 -1.08 -8.27
N ALA A 11 -16.27 -1.12 -8.72
CA ALA A 11 -15.33 -0.02 -8.42
C ALA A 11 -14.24 0.27 -9.46
N GLY A 12 -14.61 0.24 -10.75
CA GLY A 12 -13.67 0.42 -11.87
C GLY A 12 -12.78 1.68 -11.81
N ASP A 13 -13.21 2.73 -11.10
CA ASP A 13 -12.46 3.99 -11.02
C ASP A 13 -11.59 4.14 -9.76
N LYS A 14 -11.96 3.49 -8.65
CA LYS A 14 -11.25 3.65 -7.37
C LYS A 14 -10.24 2.53 -7.13
N TYR A 15 -10.60 1.30 -7.43
CA TYR A 15 -9.76 0.13 -7.16
C TYR A 15 -9.36 -0.52 -8.48
N GLU A 16 -8.07 -0.45 -8.80
CA GLU A 16 -7.49 -1.04 -9.99
C GLU A 16 -6.70 -2.30 -9.61
N THR A 17 -7.08 -3.44 -10.19
CA THR A 17 -6.39 -4.72 -9.93
C THR A 17 -5.66 -5.18 -11.19
N THR A 18 -4.41 -5.59 -11.04
CA THR A 18 -3.64 -6.23 -12.11
C THR A 18 -3.11 -7.58 -11.65
N SER A 19 -3.02 -8.53 -12.58
CA SER A 19 -2.44 -9.85 -12.30
C SER A 19 -1.50 -10.28 -13.41
N THR A 20 -0.32 -10.75 -13.01
CA THR A 20 0.71 -11.27 -13.93
C THR A 20 1.04 -12.69 -13.55
N VAL A 21 1.12 -13.59 -14.53
CA VAL A 21 1.49 -14.99 -14.34
C VAL A 21 2.91 -15.18 -14.88
N ASN A 22 3.78 -15.76 -14.07
CA ASN A 22 5.12 -16.18 -14.44
C ASN A 22 5.32 -17.65 -14.05
N GLY A 23 5.13 -18.55 -15.02
CA GLY A 23 5.11 -20.00 -14.76
C GLY A 23 3.99 -20.37 -13.78
N TYR A 24 4.36 -21.02 -12.67
CA TYR A 24 3.44 -21.38 -11.59
C TYR A 24 3.18 -20.24 -10.58
N THR A 25 3.87 -19.12 -10.73
CA THR A 25 3.74 -17.97 -9.82
C THR A 25 2.74 -16.96 -10.36
N LYS A 26 1.74 -16.59 -9.55
CA LYS A 26 0.78 -15.54 -9.88
C LYS A 26 0.99 -14.34 -8.97
N TYR A 27 1.39 -13.22 -9.56
CA TYR A 27 1.51 -11.92 -8.91
C TYR A 27 0.21 -11.15 -9.05
N MET A 28 -0.25 -10.54 -7.95
CA MET A 28 -1.43 -9.67 -7.94
C MET A 28 -1.07 -8.33 -7.32
N LYS A 29 -1.64 -7.27 -7.88
CA LYS A 29 -1.47 -5.92 -7.39
C LYS A 29 -2.83 -5.25 -7.32
N LEU A 30 -3.10 -4.61 -6.18
CA LEU A 30 -4.22 -3.72 -5.96
C LEU A 30 -3.69 -2.30 -5.88
N LYS A 31 -4.30 -1.38 -6.63
CA LYS A 31 -4.04 0.05 -6.59
C LYS A 31 -5.31 0.78 -6.20
N ILE A 32 -5.22 1.60 -5.17
CA ILE A 32 -6.32 2.45 -4.68
C ILE A 32 -6.08 3.87 -5.19
N ARG A 33 -7.03 4.43 -5.95
CA ARG A 33 -6.98 5.81 -6.43
C ARG A 33 -7.70 6.73 -5.45
N ASN A 34 -7.20 7.95 -5.30
CA ASN A 34 -7.78 8.98 -4.44
C ASN A 34 -8.08 8.45 -3.02
N VAL A 35 -7.04 7.95 -2.35
CA VAL A 35 -7.10 7.41 -0.98
C VAL A 35 -7.67 8.47 -0.05
N GLY A 36 -8.73 8.13 0.67
CA GLY A 36 -9.31 8.96 1.71
C GLY A 36 -9.35 8.26 3.06
N PRO A 37 -9.88 8.92 4.10
CA PRO A 37 -9.94 8.38 5.46
C PRO A 37 -10.63 7.00 5.55
N ASN A 38 -11.60 6.75 4.68
CA ASN A 38 -12.36 5.49 4.63
C ASN A 38 -11.60 4.33 3.97
N ASP A 39 -10.43 4.58 3.39
CA ASP A 39 -9.59 3.54 2.79
C ASP A 39 -8.56 2.98 3.78
N PHE A 40 -8.30 3.63 4.91
CA PHE A 40 -7.41 3.11 5.94
C PHE A 40 -8.08 1.96 6.69
N GLY A 41 -7.31 0.93 7.01
CA GLY A 41 -7.84 -0.26 7.64
C GLY A 41 -7.07 -1.53 7.27
N THR A 42 -7.67 -2.67 7.59
CA THR A 42 -7.07 -3.98 7.32
C THR A 42 -7.68 -4.60 6.06
N TYR A 43 -6.83 -4.86 5.08
CA TYR A 43 -7.15 -5.56 3.85
C TYR A 43 -6.84 -7.04 3.99
N ARG A 44 -7.78 -7.90 3.63
CA ARG A 44 -7.61 -9.36 3.63
C ARG A 44 -7.25 -9.84 2.22
N CYS A 45 -6.16 -10.57 2.09
CA CYS A 45 -5.79 -11.28 0.86
C CYS A 45 -6.10 -12.77 1.02
N VAL A 46 -6.56 -13.44 -0.04
CA VAL A 46 -7.09 -14.80 0.05
C VAL A 46 -6.61 -15.65 -1.13
N ALA A 47 -5.45 -16.30 -0.99
CA ALA A 47 -4.93 -17.20 -1.99
C ALA A 47 -5.72 -18.52 -2.05
N LYS A 48 -6.52 -18.69 -3.10
CA LYS A 48 -7.28 -19.92 -3.35
C LYS A 48 -6.73 -20.72 -4.53
N ASN A 49 -6.62 -22.04 -4.34
CA ASN A 49 -6.38 -23.02 -5.41
C ASN A 49 -7.42 -24.16 -5.28
N SER A 50 -7.34 -25.18 -6.14
CA SER A 50 -8.28 -26.32 -6.11
C SER A 50 -8.13 -27.22 -4.87
N LEU A 51 -7.01 -27.12 -4.15
CA LEU A 51 -6.68 -27.94 -2.98
C LEU A 51 -7.05 -27.24 -1.66
N GLY A 52 -7.28 -25.92 -1.68
CA GLY A 52 -7.60 -25.17 -0.48
C GLY A 52 -7.42 -23.67 -0.63
N GLU A 53 -7.40 -23.01 0.52
CA GLU A 53 -7.35 -21.57 0.67
C GLU A 53 -6.37 -21.17 1.77
N THR A 54 -5.68 -20.05 1.57
CA THR A 54 -4.80 -19.45 2.58
C THR A 54 -5.01 -17.95 2.55
N ASP A 55 -5.15 -17.33 3.71
CA ASP A 55 -5.36 -15.89 3.82
C ASP A 55 -4.24 -15.16 4.57
N GLY A 56 -4.21 -13.84 4.39
CA GLY A 56 -3.28 -12.94 5.06
C GLY A 56 -3.87 -11.54 5.19
N ASN A 57 -3.32 -10.75 6.10
CA ASN A 57 -3.81 -9.42 6.42
C ASN A 57 -2.74 -8.37 6.11
N ILE A 58 -3.17 -7.26 5.51
CA ILE A 58 -2.34 -6.09 5.18
C ILE A 58 -2.97 -4.88 5.83
N LYS A 59 -2.24 -4.17 6.68
CA LYS A 59 -2.72 -2.95 7.32
C LYS A 59 -2.29 -1.72 6.53
N LEU A 60 -3.24 -0.87 6.16
CA LEU A 60 -2.99 0.43 5.56
C LEU A 60 -3.24 1.51 6.61
N ASP A 61 -2.16 2.16 7.04
CA ASP A 61 -2.19 3.25 8.01
C ASP A 61 -1.95 4.60 7.33
N GLU A 62 -2.48 5.67 7.92
CA GLU A 62 -2.21 7.03 7.49
C GLU A 62 -0.79 7.43 7.91
N MET A 63 0.01 7.90 6.95
CA MET A 63 1.27 8.54 7.27
C MET A 63 0.97 10.00 7.61
N PRO A 64 1.36 10.50 8.80
CA PRO A 64 1.24 11.93 9.07
C PRO A 64 2.04 12.68 8.02
N ALA A 65 1.44 13.73 7.44
CA ALA A 65 2.16 14.62 6.55
C ALA A 65 3.45 15.09 7.25
N PRO A 66 4.60 15.17 6.56
CA PRO A 66 5.80 15.73 7.15
C PRO A 66 5.48 17.19 7.52
N THR A 67 5.22 17.44 8.80
CA THR A 67 5.12 18.79 9.32
C THR A 67 6.45 19.46 9.06
N THR A 68 6.41 20.65 8.49
CA THR A 68 7.53 21.51 8.10
C THR A 68 8.55 21.81 9.23
N ALA A 69 8.37 21.24 10.43
CA ALA A 69 9.31 21.28 11.55
C ALA A 69 10.64 20.60 11.23
N ILE A 70 10.66 19.54 10.40
CA ILE A 70 11.91 18.84 10.03
C ILE A 70 12.81 19.69 9.12
N LEU A 71 12.26 20.60 8.30
CA LEU A 71 13.06 21.55 7.54
C LEU A 71 13.73 22.60 8.44
N SER A 72 13.16 22.88 9.61
CA SER A 72 13.77 23.80 10.57
C SER A 72 14.98 23.17 11.28
N GLU A 73 14.91 21.88 11.67
CA GLU A 73 16.05 21.16 12.27
C GLU A 73 17.18 20.91 11.26
N MET A 74 16.84 20.50 10.03
CA MET A 74 17.83 20.25 8.98
C MET A 74 18.50 21.55 8.51
N ALA A 75 17.82 22.71 8.60
CA ALA A 75 18.41 24.02 8.29
C ALA A 75 19.36 24.56 9.38
N MET A 76 19.22 24.10 10.63
CA MET A 76 20.11 24.47 11.74
C MET A 76 21.40 23.65 11.73
N LEU A 77 21.38 22.40 11.24
CA LEU A 77 22.55 21.52 11.17
C LEU A 77 23.56 21.93 10.07
N ASN A 78 23.11 22.70 9.06
CA ASN A 78 23.94 23.19 7.96
C ASN A 78 24.59 24.57 8.23
N ARG A 79 24.54 25.10 9.45
CA ARG A 79 25.19 26.37 9.81
C ARG A 79 26.38 26.15 10.74
N SER A 80 27.55 26.06 10.10
CA SER A 80 28.90 26.30 10.64
C SER A 80 29.43 25.36 11.73
N LEU A 81 30.37 24.49 11.33
CA LEU A 81 31.64 24.31 12.03
C LEU A 81 32.73 24.05 10.97
N VAL A 82 33.26 25.13 10.39
CA VAL A 82 34.58 25.11 9.74
C VAL A 82 35.58 25.27 10.89
N PHE A 83 36.30 24.21 11.22
CA PHE A 83 37.58 24.33 11.88
C PHE A 83 38.65 23.83 10.91
N ILE A 84 39.56 24.76 10.65
CA ILE A 84 40.81 24.70 9.90
C ILE A 84 41.58 23.40 10.14
#